data_AF-J7R192-F1
#
_entry.id   AF-J7R192-F1
#
_cell.length_a   1.000
_cell.length_b   1.000
_cell.length_c   1.000
_cell.angle_alpha   90.00
_cell.angle_beta   90.00
_cell.angle_gamma   90.00
#
_symmetry.space_group_name_H-M   'P 1'
#
loop_
_entity.id
_entity.type
_entity.pdbx_description
1 polymer ?
#
loop_
_entity_poly.entity_id
_entity_poly.type
_entity_poly.pdbx_seq_one_letter_code
_entity_poly.pdbx_strand_id
1 'polypeptide(L)'
;MLHIRQSLFKTGSAGRLRIRLQWRSESTGRTTPKQQLADYFEYYMTPIAQRPFIYRPRNANILLTMDIKDPKTNLPVKPRAPIKPIAKSVLNEYIKSATEKGELFEWFKNWTKVSVRKRHLWNYLDAKHIQNALVHSFFETGDYCRIVGFFYTKRGSLVNSGNVGAYNVEEFFNTLVMCNLHRQRVKGFNEPERAAKKLKVAWGVVTQRENKSGLADLLVQCMAKEQNFKPSLRAFVRKEVLELPTSASLSDSEELKQFVAANENTYLICRTLLDYGSDTITGGNLDTLKRFVTEYQQASQKFNLSDKYDAYVKALEQLYPKSEQSPAQTETTTDEPAQPSE
;
A
#
# COMPACT_ATOMS: atom_id res chain seq x y z
N MET A 1 50.08 32.59 2.88
CA MET A 1 49.03 33.55 3.29
C MET A 1 47.99 33.60 2.20
N LEU A 2 46.82 32.99 2.41
CA LEU A 2 45.71 32.95 1.45
C LEU A 2 44.49 33.60 2.10
N HIS A 3 44.15 34.79 1.62
CA HIS A 3 42.95 35.53 2.00
C HIS A 3 41.71 34.88 1.38
N ILE A 4 40.80 34.39 2.22
CA ILE A 4 39.43 34.07 1.82
C ILE A 4 38.53 35.19 2.36
N ARG A 5 38.00 35.99 1.42
CA ARG A 5 37.01 37.03 1.66
C ARG A 5 35.74 36.43 2.26
N GLN A 6 35.36 36.95 3.43
CA GLN A 6 34.00 36.88 3.95
C GLN A 6 33.06 37.70 3.05
N SER A 7 31.94 37.13 2.63
CA SER A 7 30.79 37.91 2.18
C SER A 7 29.49 37.34 2.75
N LEU A 8 29.05 38.03 3.81
CA LEU A 8 27.68 38.50 4.05
C LEU A 8 26.53 37.50 3.92
N PHE A 9 26.07 37.09 5.11
CA PHE A 9 24.70 36.73 5.42
C PHE A 9 23.71 37.68 4.73
N LYS A 10 22.94 37.17 3.76
CA LYS A 10 21.60 37.69 3.47
C LYS A 10 20.59 36.83 4.21
N THR A 11 20.01 37.42 5.24
CA THR A 11 18.80 36.98 5.93
C THR A 11 17.65 36.92 4.93
N GLY A 12 17.44 35.74 4.35
CA GLY A 12 16.22 35.38 3.64
C GLY A 12 15.37 34.49 4.54
N SER A 13 14.20 35.00 4.95
CA SER A 13 13.17 34.27 5.68
C SER A 13 12.74 33.01 4.91
N ALA A 14 13.42 31.90 5.17
CA ALA A 14 12.94 30.58 4.79
C ALA A 14 12.13 30.03 5.96
N GLY A 15 10.80 30.04 5.82
CA GLY A 15 9.88 29.35 6.71
C GLY A 15 10.31 27.88 6.84
N ARG A 16 11.03 27.56 7.91
CA ARG A 16 11.51 26.21 8.19
C ARG A 16 10.30 25.38 8.60
N LEU A 17 9.91 24.45 7.73
CA LEU A 17 9.05 23.32 8.05
C LEU A 17 9.58 22.66 9.33
N ARG A 18 8.88 22.89 10.44
CA ARG A 18 9.14 22.25 11.73
C ARG A 18 8.78 20.77 11.61
N ILE A 19 9.77 19.96 11.30
CA ILE A 19 9.65 18.50 11.25
C ILE A 19 9.88 17.97 12.68
N ARG A 20 8.78 17.71 13.41
CA ARG A 20 8.78 16.82 14.59
C ARG A 20 9.18 15.42 14.10
N LEU A 21 10.40 15.01 14.41
CA LEU A 21 10.86 13.62 14.30
C LEU A 21 11.75 13.41 15.51
N GLN A 22 11.25 12.62 16.46
CA GLN A 22 11.99 12.07 17.58
C GLN A 22 12.10 10.58 17.29
N TRP A 23 13.13 10.20 16.53
CA TRP A 23 13.51 8.81 16.33
C TRP A 23 14.89 8.65 16.98
N ARG A 24 14.90 8.44 18.29
CA ARG A 24 16.09 7.94 18.99
C ARG A 24 15.69 6.65 19.66
N SER A 25 16.39 5.57 19.31
CA SER A 25 16.49 4.37 20.12
C SER A 25 17.96 4.03 20.25
N GLU A 26 18.40 3.77 21.47
CA GLU A 26 19.73 3.26 21.79
C GLU A 26 19.88 1.83 21.25
N SER A 27 21.07 1.50 20.74
CA SER A 27 21.36 0.23 20.09
C SER A 27 21.56 -0.89 21.10
N THR A 28 20.55 -1.75 21.27
CA THR A 28 20.68 -3.11 21.81
C THR A 28 20.06 -4.10 20.81
N GLY A 29 20.49 -5.36 20.86
CA GLY A 29 20.49 -6.32 19.75
C GLY A 29 19.19 -6.50 18.96
N ARG A 30 19.35 -6.72 17.63
CA ARG A 30 18.35 -6.76 16.54
C ARG A 30 17.57 -5.46 16.36
N THR A 31 17.97 -4.67 15.35
CA THR A 31 17.23 -3.50 14.90
C THR A 31 15.88 -3.91 14.33
N THR A 32 14.79 -3.39 14.91
CA THR A 32 13.43 -3.62 14.41
C THR A 32 13.28 -3.05 12.99
N PRO A 33 12.34 -3.56 12.15
CA PRO A 33 12.09 -3.00 10.82
C PRO A 33 11.81 -1.49 10.87
N LYS A 34 11.07 -1.03 11.88
CA LYS A 34 10.77 0.38 12.15
C LYS A 34 12.05 1.19 12.37
N GLN A 35 12.99 0.69 13.17
CA GLN A 35 14.26 1.36 13.43
C GLN A 35 15.14 1.42 12.17
N GLN A 36 15.23 0.32 11.41
CA GLN A 36 16.01 0.28 10.17
C GLN A 36 15.50 1.29 9.13
N LEU A 37 14.18 1.41 8.99
CA LEU A 37 13.54 2.41 8.13
C LEU A 37 13.81 3.84 8.62
N ALA A 38 13.75 4.07 9.94
CA ALA A 38 14.04 5.38 10.52
C ALA A 38 15.49 5.81 10.28
N ASP A 39 16.45 4.91 10.50
CA ASP A 39 17.88 5.16 10.29
C ASP A 39 18.17 5.45 8.81
N TYR A 40 17.60 4.65 7.91
CA TYR A 40 17.70 4.86 6.46
C TYR A 40 17.11 6.21 6.05
N PHE A 41 15.93 6.56 6.56
CA PHE A 41 15.31 7.85 6.30
C PHE A 41 16.18 9.02 6.79
N GLU A 42 16.72 8.93 8.01
CA GLU A 42 17.58 9.97 8.60
C GLU A 42 18.86 10.18 7.79
N TYR A 43 19.48 9.10 7.31
CA TYR A 43 20.65 9.17 6.44
C TYR A 43 20.39 10.00 5.17
N TYR A 44 19.30 9.71 4.46
CA TYR A 44 18.93 10.48 3.26
C TYR A 44 18.36 11.86 3.59
N MET A 45 17.95 12.10 4.83
CA MET A 45 17.59 13.43 5.32
C MET A 45 18.81 14.30 5.61
N THR A 46 19.92 13.69 6.05
CA THR A 46 21.18 14.39 6.34
C THR A 46 21.71 15.12 5.09
N PRO A 47 22.16 16.39 5.21
CA PRO A 47 22.82 17.12 4.13
C PRO A 47 24.00 16.34 3.54
N ILE A 48 24.12 16.31 2.20
CA ILE A 48 25.12 15.51 1.49
C ILE A 48 26.54 15.83 1.97
N ALA A 49 26.85 17.11 2.21
CA ALA A 49 28.15 17.55 2.70
C ALA A 49 28.49 17.01 4.11
N GLN A 50 27.48 16.76 4.96
CA GLN A 50 27.67 16.26 6.33
C GLN A 50 27.76 14.73 6.40
N ARG A 51 27.20 14.01 5.43
CA ARG A 51 27.14 12.52 5.47
C ARG A 51 28.51 11.86 5.61
N PRO A 52 29.57 12.27 4.88
CA PRO A 52 30.88 11.64 5.03
C PRO A 52 31.45 11.79 6.44
N PHE A 53 31.15 12.87 7.15
CA PHE A 53 31.66 13.09 8.50
C PHE A 53 30.85 12.30 9.54
N ILE A 54 29.53 12.26 9.39
CA ILE A 54 28.64 11.61 10.34
C ILE A 54 28.67 10.08 10.21
N TYR A 55 28.68 9.53 8.99
CA TYR A 55 28.46 8.09 8.75
C TYR A 55 29.71 7.32 8.28
N ARG A 56 30.92 7.92 8.37
CA ARG A 56 32.19 7.21 8.08
C ARG A 56 33.07 7.19 9.34
N PRO A 57 33.41 6.00 9.87
CA PRO A 57 34.21 5.88 11.10
C PRO A 57 35.53 6.64 11.04
N ARG A 58 36.22 6.62 9.89
CA ARG A 58 37.50 7.32 9.70
C ARG A 58 37.45 8.84 9.91
N ASN A 59 36.26 9.44 9.83
CA ASN A 59 36.06 10.89 9.97
C ASN A 59 35.55 11.27 11.37
N ALA A 60 35.47 10.33 12.32
CA ALA A 60 34.93 10.58 13.66
C ALA A 60 35.66 11.71 14.40
N ASN A 61 37.00 11.71 14.37
CA ASN A 61 37.80 12.77 15.00
C ASN A 61 37.58 14.13 14.34
N ILE A 62 37.47 14.16 13.00
CA ILE A 62 37.19 15.39 12.24
C ILE A 62 35.81 15.94 12.60
N LEU A 63 34.81 15.08 12.75
CA LEU A 63 33.46 15.48 13.16
C LEU A 63 33.46 16.15 14.54
N LEU A 64 34.22 15.61 15.50
CA LEU A 64 34.37 16.18 16.83
C LEU A 64 35.01 17.57 16.80
N THR A 65 35.95 17.82 15.87
CA THR A 65 36.60 19.14 15.72
C THR A 65 35.78 20.17 14.95
N MET A 66 34.76 19.76 14.19
CA MET A 66 33.97 20.66 13.34
C MET A 66 32.82 21.38 14.06
N ASP A 67 32.62 21.10 15.37
CA ASP A 67 31.55 21.67 16.20
C ASP A 67 30.15 21.62 15.55
N ILE A 68 29.89 20.59 14.74
CA ILE A 68 28.59 20.42 14.09
C ILE A 68 27.56 20.10 15.16
N LYS A 69 26.59 21.00 15.34
CA LYS A 69 25.48 20.81 16.28
C LYS A 69 24.23 20.30 15.57
N ASP A 70 23.52 19.40 16.23
CA ASP A 70 22.18 19.01 15.81
C ASP A 70 21.24 20.22 15.98
N PRO A 71 20.60 20.71 14.90
CA PRO A 71 19.76 21.90 14.94
C PRO A 71 18.52 21.76 15.84
N LYS A 72 18.17 20.55 16.29
CA LYS A 72 17.04 20.32 17.21
C LYS A 72 17.47 20.29 18.67
N THR A 73 18.59 19.65 18.96
CA THR A 73 19.02 19.40 20.35
C THR A 73 20.13 20.35 20.80
N ASN A 74 20.73 21.12 19.89
CA ASN A 74 21.93 21.93 20.11
C ASN A 74 23.13 21.15 20.65
N LEU A 75 23.05 19.81 20.67
CA LEU A 75 24.13 18.94 21.10
C LEU A 75 25.08 18.65 19.92
N PRO A 76 26.37 18.37 20.19
CA PRO A 76 27.30 17.91 19.17
C PRO A 76 26.78 16.66 18.46
N VAL A 77 26.86 16.64 17.13
CA VAL A 77 26.52 15.47 16.34
C VAL A 77 27.56 14.39 16.59
N LYS A 78 27.11 13.24 17.11
CA LYS A 78 27.98 12.08 17.34
C LYS A 78 28.22 11.31 16.04
N PRO A 79 29.41 10.70 15.87
CA PRO A 79 29.64 9.74 14.80
C PRO A 79 28.62 8.60 14.86
N ARG A 80 28.15 8.15 13.69
CA ARG A 80 27.20 7.06 13.53
C ARG A 80 27.82 5.94 12.70
N ALA A 81 27.28 4.73 12.85
CA ALA A 81 27.67 3.60 12.03
C ALA A 81 27.35 3.87 10.54
N PRO A 82 28.15 3.33 9.60
CA PRO A 82 27.81 3.35 8.18
C PRO A 82 26.42 2.76 7.92
N ILE A 83 25.62 3.47 7.14
CA ILE A 83 24.29 2.99 6.72
C ILE A 83 24.48 2.07 5.52
N LYS A 84 24.05 0.81 5.66
CA LYS A 84 23.95 -0.13 4.54
C LYS A 84 22.64 0.13 3.78
N PRO A 85 22.58 -0.16 2.46
CA PRO A 85 21.30 -0.22 1.76
C PRO A 85 20.37 -1.21 2.48
N ILE A 86 19.15 -0.77 2.77
CA ILE A 86 18.15 -1.65 3.39
C ILE A 86 17.36 -2.38 2.30
N ALA A 87 17.02 -3.64 2.57
CA ALA A 87 16.20 -4.43 1.66
C ALA A 87 14.74 -3.95 1.70
N LYS A 88 14.07 -3.93 0.55
CA LYS A 88 12.65 -3.55 0.46
C LYS A 88 11.74 -4.43 1.33
N SER A 89 12.11 -5.70 1.54
CA SER A 89 11.39 -6.61 2.45
C SER A 89 11.19 -6.03 3.84
N VAL A 90 12.10 -5.18 4.34
CA VAL A 90 12.00 -4.53 5.65
C VAL A 90 10.73 -3.68 5.77
N LEU A 91 10.32 -2.99 4.69
CA LEU A 91 9.06 -2.23 4.72
C LEU A 91 7.85 -3.16 4.66
N ASN A 92 7.92 -4.28 3.94
CA ASN A 92 6.85 -5.28 3.98
C ASN A 92 6.69 -5.91 5.37
N GLU A 93 7.80 -6.20 6.06
CA GLU A 93 7.80 -6.68 7.44
C GLU A 93 7.21 -5.64 8.39
N TYR A 94 7.60 -4.36 8.24
CA TYR A 94 7.00 -3.28 9.02
C TYR A 94 5.49 -3.18 8.81
N ILE A 95 5.02 -3.24 7.55
CA ILE A 95 3.59 -3.19 7.23
C ILE A 95 2.84 -4.33 7.93
N LYS A 96 3.36 -5.56 7.83
CA LYS A 96 2.77 -6.74 8.47
C LYS A 96 2.76 -6.66 10.00
N SER A 97 3.72 -5.97 10.60
CA SER A 97 3.82 -5.81 12.06
C SER A 97 2.95 -4.68 12.63
N ALA A 98 2.37 -3.82 11.80
CA ALA A 98 1.58 -2.68 12.26
C ALA A 98 0.25 -3.17 12.84
N THR A 99 -0.06 -2.81 14.08
CA THR A 99 -1.29 -3.26 14.76
C THR A 99 -2.24 -2.10 15.04
N GLU A 100 -1.73 -0.87 15.09
CA GLU A 100 -2.51 0.30 15.46
C GLU A 100 -3.18 0.96 14.24
N LYS A 101 -4.45 1.33 14.41
CA LYS A 101 -5.18 2.12 13.41
C LYS A 101 -4.50 3.46 13.17
N GLY A 102 -4.16 3.75 11.92
CA GLY A 102 -3.49 5.00 11.52
C GLY A 102 -1.97 4.98 11.57
N GLU A 103 -1.32 3.94 12.12
CA GLU A 103 0.14 3.82 12.16
C GLU A 103 0.75 3.87 10.76
N LEU A 104 0.22 3.04 9.84
CA LEU A 104 0.67 3.01 8.46
C LEU A 104 0.49 4.37 7.78
N PHE A 105 -0.67 5.02 7.99
CA PHE A 105 -0.94 6.32 7.39
C PHE A 105 0.08 7.37 7.84
N GLU A 106 0.32 7.50 9.14
CA GLU A 106 1.27 8.48 9.65
C GLU A 106 2.70 8.16 9.21
N TRP A 107 3.07 6.87 9.12
CA TRP A 107 4.35 6.45 8.59
C TRP A 107 4.53 6.88 7.12
N PHE A 108 3.61 6.51 6.23
CA PHE A 108 3.68 6.88 4.81
C PHE A 108 3.63 8.39 4.61
N LYS A 109 2.80 9.09 5.38
CA LYS A 109 2.71 10.56 5.37
C LYS A 109 4.05 11.18 5.75
N ASN A 110 4.72 10.68 6.78
CA ASN A 110 6.04 11.18 7.18
C ASN A 110 7.12 10.86 6.14
N TRP A 111 7.11 9.65 5.58
CA TRP A 111 8.04 9.23 4.54
C TRP A 111 7.95 10.12 3.28
N THR A 112 6.73 10.48 2.89
CA THR A 112 6.44 11.25 1.66
C THR A 112 6.37 12.77 1.88
N LYS A 113 6.68 13.28 3.08
CA LYS A 113 6.85 14.73 3.33
C LYS A 113 8.11 15.30 2.66
N VAL A 114 9.03 14.44 2.25
CA VAL A 114 10.29 14.83 1.63
C VAL A 114 10.08 15.32 0.19
N SER A 115 10.96 16.20 -0.27
CA SER A 115 10.95 16.66 -1.67
C SER A 115 11.12 15.48 -2.64
N VAL A 116 10.39 15.53 -3.76
CA VAL A 116 10.47 14.58 -4.90
C VAL A 116 11.91 14.44 -5.43
N ARG A 117 12.76 15.46 -5.24
CA ARG A 117 14.19 15.41 -5.58
C ARG A 117 14.96 14.32 -4.83
N LYS A 118 14.50 13.88 -3.66
CA LYS A 118 15.09 12.76 -2.90
C LYS A 118 14.65 11.41 -3.47
N ARG A 119 14.97 11.16 -4.74
CA ARG A 119 14.51 10.00 -5.50
C ARG A 119 14.78 8.65 -4.81
N HIS A 120 15.88 8.52 -4.07
CA HIS A 120 16.16 7.29 -3.31
C HIS A 120 15.04 6.90 -2.33
N LEU A 121 14.44 7.88 -1.64
CA LEU A 121 13.35 7.62 -0.69
C LEU A 121 12.03 7.30 -1.42
N TRP A 122 11.77 7.97 -2.55
CA TRP A 122 10.56 7.74 -3.34
C TRP A 122 10.58 6.43 -4.14
N ASN A 123 11.74 6.04 -4.66
CA ASN A 123 11.94 4.80 -5.42
C ASN A 123 12.14 3.58 -4.51
N TYR A 124 12.33 3.81 -3.21
CA TYR A 124 12.29 2.74 -2.22
C TYR A 124 10.89 2.11 -2.12
N LEU A 125 9.85 2.94 -2.22
CA LEU A 125 8.47 2.49 -2.34
C LEU A 125 8.27 1.79 -3.68
N ASP A 126 7.42 0.76 -3.72
CA ASP A 126 7.03 0.08 -4.96
C ASP A 126 5.59 -0.39 -4.87
N ALA A 127 5.12 -1.00 -5.96
CA ALA A 127 3.75 -1.47 -6.06
C ALA A 127 3.41 -2.51 -4.97
N LYS A 128 4.35 -3.40 -4.63
CA LYS A 128 4.16 -4.42 -3.58
C LYS A 128 3.96 -3.80 -2.20
N HIS A 129 4.72 -2.75 -1.85
CA HIS A 129 4.49 -2.02 -0.60
C HIS A 129 3.11 -1.37 -0.54
N ILE A 130 2.66 -0.76 -1.63
CA ILE A 130 1.35 -0.11 -1.71
C ILE A 130 0.25 -1.17 -1.59
N GLN A 131 0.36 -2.28 -2.32
CA GLN A 131 -0.56 -3.41 -2.24
C GLN A 131 -0.65 -3.96 -0.81
N ASN A 132 0.49 -4.27 -0.18
CA ASN A 132 0.52 -4.80 1.17
C ASN A 132 -0.09 -3.81 2.18
N ALA A 133 0.18 -2.51 2.04
CA ALA A 133 -0.42 -1.48 2.89
C ALA A 133 -1.94 -1.40 2.70
N LEU A 134 -2.44 -1.54 1.47
CA LEU A 134 -3.88 -1.55 1.18
C LEU A 134 -4.55 -2.78 1.80
N VAL A 135 -4.01 -3.98 1.57
CA VAL A 135 -4.51 -5.25 2.14
C VAL A 135 -4.51 -5.17 3.67
N HIS A 136 -3.38 -4.83 4.27
CA HIS A 136 -3.23 -4.74 5.74
C HIS A 136 -4.15 -3.68 6.35
N SER A 137 -4.27 -2.51 5.71
CA SER A 137 -5.18 -1.46 6.20
C SER A 137 -6.66 -1.82 6.07
N PHE A 138 -7.00 -2.76 5.20
CA PHE A 138 -8.36 -3.22 4.99
C PHE A 138 -8.75 -4.35 5.94
N PHE A 139 -7.94 -5.42 5.98
CA PHE A 139 -8.27 -6.64 6.71
C PHE A 139 -7.82 -6.65 8.18
N GLU A 140 -6.81 -5.85 8.57
CA GLU A 140 -6.21 -5.94 9.91
C GLU A 140 -6.44 -4.69 10.77
N THR A 141 -6.30 -3.48 10.20
CA THR A 141 -6.34 -2.23 11.01
C THR A 141 -7.55 -1.32 10.78
N GLY A 142 -8.34 -1.57 9.73
CA GLY A 142 -9.56 -0.79 9.45
C GLY A 142 -9.33 0.68 9.06
N ASP A 143 -8.16 1.05 8.50
CA ASP A 143 -7.82 2.41 8.04
C ASP A 143 -7.80 2.55 6.50
N TYR A 144 -8.37 1.57 5.78
CA TYR A 144 -8.35 1.48 4.32
C TYR A 144 -8.72 2.78 3.60
N CYS A 145 -9.81 3.44 3.97
CA CYS A 145 -10.26 4.65 3.27
C CYS A 145 -9.22 5.77 3.32
N ARG A 146 -8.56 5.93 4.48
CA ARG A 146 -7.56 6.97 4.71
C ARG A 146 -6.29 6.66 3.91
N ILE A 147 -5.87 5.41 3.87
CA ILE A 147 -4.74 4.93 3.09
C ILE A 147 -4.98 5.07 1.58
N VAL A 148 -6.16 4.68 1.07
CA VAL A 148 -6.53 4.86 -0.34
C VAL A 148 -6.51 6.34 -0.74
N GLY A 149 -7.20 7.18 0.04
CA GLY A 149 -7.23 8.63 -0.21
C GLY A 149 -5.82 9.23 -0.22
N PHE A 150 -4.98 8.81 0.72
CA PHE A 150 -3.58 9.21 0.77
C PHE A 150 -2.83 8.81 -0.51
N PHE A 151 -2.88 7.54 -0.92
CA PHE A 151 -2.17 7.10 -2.12
C PHE A 151 -2.70 7.77 -3.39
N TYR A 152 -3.99 8.10 -3.49
CA TYR A 152 -4.50 8.90 -4.62
C TYR A 152 -3.84 10.28 -4.68
N THR A 153 -3.67 10.97 -3.55
CA THR A 153 -2.99 12.28 -3.52
C THR A 153 -1.51 12.22 -3.86
N LYS A 154 -0.85 11.08 -3.66
CA LYS A 154 0.59 10.91 -3.89
C LYS A 154 0.97 10.45 -5.29
N ARG A 155 -0.02 10.17 -6.15
CA ARG A 155 0.20 9.75 -7.55
C ARG A 155 1.19 10.66 -8.27
N GLY A 156 0.92 11.97 -8.28
CA GLY A 156 1.76 12.94 -8.98
C GLY A 156 3.20 12.98 -8.44
N SER A 157 3.38 12.88 -7.12
CA SER A 157 4.72 12.88 -6.52
C SER A 157 5.53 11.63 -6.87
N LEU A 158 4.91 10.45 -6.87
CA LEU A 158 5.57 9.20 -7.25
C LEU A 158 5.94 9.18 -8.74
N VAL A 159 5.03 9.62 -9.61
CA VAL A 159 5.33 9.77 -11.05
C VAL A 159 6.48 10.75 -11.28
N ASN A 160 6.44 11.92 -10.65
CA ASN A 160 7.49 12.94 -10.79
C ASN A 160 8.84 12.51 -10.19
N SER A 161 8.85 11.52 -9.29
CA SER A 161 10.08 10.93 -8.75
C SER A 161 10.73 9.90 -9.71
N GLY A 162 10.01 9.49 -10.76
CA GLY A 162 10.40 8.41 -11.68
C GLY A 162 9.82 7.04 -11.31
N ASN A 163 9.01 6.95 -10.26
CA ASN A 163 8.41 5.70 -9.79
C ASN A 163 7.04 5.46 -10.44
N VAL A 164 7.04 5.30 -11.77
CA VAL A 164 5.81 5.11 -12.56
C VAL A 164 5.19 3.73 -12.31
N GLY A 165 5.99 2.74 -11.93
CA GLY A 165 5.53 1.37 -11.69
C GLY A 165 4.74 1.15 -10.41
N ALA A 166 4.69 2.14 -9.50
CA ALA A 166 3.98 2.04 -8.24
C ALA A 166 2.44 1.92 -8.40
N TYR A 167 1.88 2.45 -9.49
CA TYR A 167 0.44 2.44 -9.78
C TYR A 167 0.13 1.63 -11.04
N ASN A 168 0.24 0.31 -10.94
CA ASN A 168 -0.03 -0.62 -12.03
C ASN A 168 -1.38 -1.33 -11.86
N VAL A 169 -1.77 -2.11 -12.87
CA VAL A 169 -3.01 -2.91 -12.79
C VAL A 169 -2.91 -4.03 -11.76
N GLU A 170 -1.84 -4.81 -11.84
CA GLU A 170 -1.71 -6.08 -11.11
C GLU A 170 -1.71 -5.92 -9.59
N GLU A 171 -0.94 -4.98 -9.06
CA GLU A 171 -0.81 -4.77 -7.62
C GLU A 171 -1.73 -3.66 -7.09
N PHE A 172 -1.87 -2.54 -7.80
CA PHE A 172 -2.65 -1.40 -7.27
C PHE A 172 -4.14 -1.52 -7.60
N PHE A 173 -4.49 -1.60 -8.88
CA PHE A 173 -5.90 -1.59 -9.31
C PHE A 173 -6.64 -2.83 -8.82
N ASN A 174 -6.09 -4.03 -9.04
CA ASN A 174 -6.73 -5.28 -8.64
C ASN A 174 -6.99 -5.32 -7.13
N THR A 175 -6.03 -4.87 -6.32
CA THR A 175 -6.18 -4.82 -4.87
C THR A 175 -7.28 -3.86 -4.42
N LEU A 176 -7.41 -2.70 -5.08
CA LEU A 176 -8.51 -1.77 -4.79
C LEU A 176 -9.88 -2.36 -5.13
N VAL A 177 -10.00 -3.06 -6.26
CA VAL A 177 -11.26 -3.69 -6.67
C VAL A 177 -11.60 -4.86 -5.72
N MET A 178 -10.62 -5.71 -5.41
CA MET A 178 -10.75 -6.79 -4.43
C MET A 178 -11.24 -6.27 -3.07
N CYS A 179 -10.58 -5.26 -2.50
CA CYS A 179 -10.99 -4.69 -1.22
C CYS A 179 -12.38 -4.02 -1.31
N ASN A 180 -12.76 -3.45 -2.46
CA ASN A 180 -14.09 -2.87 -2.63
C ASN A 180 -15.21 -3.93 -2.69
N LEU A 181 -14.97 -5.09 -3.30
CA LEU A 181 -15.92 -6.22 -3.30
C LEU A 181 -16.21 -6.67 -1.86
N HIS A 182 -15.15 -6.96 -1.09
CA HIS A 182 -15.27 -7.29 0.33
C HIS A 182 -15.98 -6.20 1.12
N ARG A 183 -15.63 -4.94 0.90
CA ARG A 183 -16.25 -3.80 1.58
C ARG A 183 -17.74 -3.68 1.29
N GLN A 184 -18.14 -3.87 0.03
CA GLN A 184 -19.55 -3.83 -0.38
C GLN A 184 -20.36 -4.91 0.33
N ARG A 185 -19.84 -6.14 0.39
CA ARG A 185 -20.47 -7.25 1.08
C ARG A 185 -20.64 -7.00 2.58
N VAL A 186 -19.58 -6.56 3.24
CA VAL A 186 -19.60 -6.36 4.70
C VAL A 186 -20.43 -5.17 5.13
N LYS A 187 -20.47 -4.10 4.31
CA LYS A 187 -21.27 -2.90 4.60
C LYS A 187 -22.66 -2.90 3.96
N GLY A 188 -23.01 -3.91 3.18
CA GLY A 188 -24.29 -3.97 2.46
C GLY A 188 -24.50 -2.83 1.47
N PHE A 189 -23.43 -2.26 0.90
CA PHE A 189 -23.56 -1.15 -0.04
C PHE A 189 -24.09 -1.66 -1.40
N ASN A 190 -25.22 -1.10 -1.85
CA ASN A 190 -25.77 -1.32 -3.18
C ASN A 190 -25.98 0.03 -3.88
N GLU A 191 -24.89 0.61 -4.38
CA GLU A 191 -24.87 1.96 -4.97
C GLU A 191 -24.16 1.89 -6.35
N PRO A 192 -24.83 1.43 -7.42
CA PRO A 192 -24.24 1.21 -8.76
C PRO A 192 -23.42 2.38 -9.28
N GLU A 193 -23.99 3.59 -9.21
CA GLU A 193 -23.35 4.80 -9.75
C GLU A 193 -22.06 5.14 -9.00
N ARG A 194 -22.08 5.00 -7.67
CA ARG A 194 -20.91 5.26 -6.84
C ARG A 194 -19.85 4.18 -7.03
N ALA A 195 -20.24 2.93 -7.20
CA ALA A 195 -19.35 1.83 -7.55
C ALA A 195 -18.66 2.09 -8.89
N ALA A 196 -19.43 2.43 -9.94
CA ALA A 196 -18.90 2.77 -11.25
C ALA A 196 -17.97 4.00 -11.21
N LYS A 197 -18.32 5.04 -10.45
CA LYS A 197 -17.48 6.23 -10.26
C LYS A 197 -16.17 5.88 -9.54
N LYS A 198 -16.21 5.09 -8.46
CA LYS A 198 -15.01 4.62 -7.74
C LYS A 198 -14.09 3.82 -8.65
N LEU A 199 -14.65 2.94 -9.48
CA LEU A 199 -13.89 2.16 -10.45
C LEU A 199 -13.19 3.04 -11.48
N LYS A 200 -13.89 4.02 -12.05
CA LYS A 200 -13.31 5.01 -12.99
C LYS A 200 -12.20 5.84 -12.34
N VAL A 201 -12.38 6.27 -11.09
CA VAL A 201 -11.36 7.02 -10.34
C VAL A 201 -10.12 6.16 -10.10
N ALA A 202 -10.30 4.91 -9.64
CA ALA A 202 -9.19 3.98 -9.44
C ALA A 202 -8.40 3.76 -10.75
N TRP A 203 -9.11 3.52 -11.86
CA TRP A 203 -8.50 3.36 -13.18
C TRP A 203 -7.78 4.62 -13.69
N GLY A 204 -8.29 5.81 -13.35
CA GLY A 204 -7.65 7.09 -13.69
C GLY A 204 -6.31 7.30 -12.99
N VAL A 205 -6.09 6.66 -11.84
CA VAL A 205 -4.84 6.74 -11.08
C VAL A 205 -3.76 5.83 -11.67
N VAL A 206 -4.15 4.71 -12.29
CA VAL A 206 -3.24 3.73 -12.89
C VAL A 206 -2.39 4.38 -13.99
N THR A 207 -1.07 4.19 -13.88
CA THR A 207 -0.06 4.66 -14.84
C THR A 207 0.44 3.56 -15.75
N GLN A 208 0.56 2.33 -15.24
CA GLN A 208 0.88 1.14 -16.04
C GLN A 208 -0.37 0.27 -16.20
N ARG A 209 -0.96 0.28 -17.40
CA ARG A 209 -2.30 -0.29 -17.68
C ARG A 209 -2.31 -1.71 -18.24
N GLU A 210 -1.15 -2.36 -18.24
CA GLU A 210 -1.00 -3.73 -18.73
C GLU A 210 -1.68 -4.73 -17.77
N ASN A 211 -2.67 -5.47 -18.27
CA ASN A 211 -3.34 -6.56 -17.56
C ASN A 211 -2.62 -7.87 -17.92
N LYS A 212 -1.58 -8.21 -17.16
CA LYS A 212 -0.72 -9.37 -17.39
C LYS A 212 -1.39 -10.66 -17.00
N SER A 213 -2.08 -10.71 -15.86
CA SER A 213 -2.68 -11.95 -15.36
C SER A 213 -4.06 -12.23 -15.96
N GLY A 214 -4.77 -11.18 -16.40
CA GLY A 214 -6.18 -11.26 -16.76
C GLY A 214 -7.13 -11.04 -15.58
N LEU A 215 -6.63 -11.04 -14.33
CA LEU A 215 -7.45 -10.90 -13.13
C LEU A 215 -8.23 -9.59 -13.07
N ALA A 216 -7.70 -8.51 -13.67
CA ALA A 216 -8.36 -7.22 -13.67
C ALA A 216 -9.72 -7.26 -14.38
N ASP A 217 -9.83 -8.03 -15.46
CA ASP A 217 -11.08 -8.15 -16.23
C ASP A 217 -12.14 -8.89 -15.41
N LEU A 218 -11.76 -10.02 -14.80
CA LEU A 218 -12.65 -10.79 -13.95
C LEU A 218 -13.12 -9.99 -12.72
N LEU A 219 -12.22 -9.23 -12.10
CA LEU A 219 -12.55 -8.37 -10.96
C LEU A 219 -13.54 -7.27 -11.34
N VAL A 220 -13.34 -6.62 -12.49
CA VAL A 220 -14.25 -5.58 -13.01
C VAL A 220 -15.63 -6.17 -13.33
N GLN A 221 -15.67 -7.35 -13.95
CA GLN A 221 -16.93 -8.03 -14.28
C GLN A 221 -17.69 -8.47 -13.03
N CYS A 222 -16.99 -9.03 -12.04
CA CYS A 222 -17.54 -9.41 -10.76
C CYS A 222 -18.15 -8.19 -10.04
N MET A 223 -17.39 -7.09 -9.94
CA MET A 223 -17.89 -5.85 -9.31
C MET A 223 -19.08 -5.23 -10.06
N ALA A 224 -19.04 -5.28 -11.40
CA ALA A 224 -20.14 -4.82 -12.25
C ALA A 224 -21.42 -5.60 -12.01
N LYS A 225 -21.34 -6.93 -11.90
CA LYS A 225 -22.48 -7.80 -11.64
C LYS A 225 -23.05 -7.59 -10.24
N GLU A 226 -22.19 -7.61 -9.21
CA GLU A 226 -22.59 -7.43 -7.81
C GLU A 226 -23.34 -6.11 -7.56
N GLN A 227 -23.00 -5.07 -8.31
CA GLN A 227 -23.60 -3.74 -8.18
C GLN A 227 -24.57 -3.40 -9.32
N ASN A 228 -24.86 -4.35 -10.21
CA ASN A 228 -25.75 -4.19 -11.35
C ASN A 228 -25.45 -2.94 -12.22
N PHE A 229 -24.21 -2.76 -12.67
CA PHE A 229 -23.84 -1.70 -13.60
C PHE A 229 -23.02 -2.21 -14.80
N LYS A 230 -23.03 -1.47 -15.90
CA LYS A 230 -22.18 -1.77 -17.07
C LYS A 230 -20.80 -1.12 -16.92
N PRO A 231 -19.69 -1.90 -16.87
CA PRO A 231 -18.38 -1.32 -16.69
C PRO A 231 -17.94 -0.58 -17.95
N SER A 232 -17.39 0.62 -17.77
CA SER A 232 -16.86 1.46 -18.85
C SER A 232 -15.57 2.12 -18.39
N LEU A 233 -14.44 1.55 -18.83
CA LEU A 233 -13.10 2.00 -18.54
C LEU A 233 -12.35 2.29 -19.85
N ARG A 234 -11.97 3.56 -20.06
CA ARG A 234 -11.28 3.97 -21.29
C ARG A 234 -9.91 3.32 -21.38
N ALA A 235 -9.60 2.72 -22.54
CA ALA A 235 -8.33 2.03 -22.81
C ALA A 235 -8.04 0.87 -21.85
N PHE A 236 -9.09 0.23 -21.33
CA PHE A 236 -9.00 -1.04 -20.62
C PHE A 236 -8.95 -2.16 -21.65
N VAL A 237 -7.82 -2.87 -21.72
CA VAL A 237 -7.65 -4.01 -22.62
C VAL A 237 -8.05 -5.27 -21.88
N ARG A 238 -9.08 -5.95 -22.41
CA ARG A 238 -9.50 -7.25 -21.89
C ARG A 238 -8.48 -8.30 -22.26
N LYS A 239 -8.30 -9.27 -21.38
CA LYS A 239 -7.47 -10.44 -21.62
C LYS A 239 -8.37 -11.66 -21.52
N GLU A 240 -8.49 -12.39 -22.63
CA GLU A 240 -9.44 -13.50 -22.74
C GLU A 240 -9.01 -14.71 -21.91
N VAL A 241 -7.69 -14.95 -21.85
CA VAL A 241 -7.10 -16.11 -21.17
C VAL A 241 -6.36 -15.67 -19.91
N LEU A 242 -6.72 -16.29 -18.79
CA LEU A 242 -6.06 -16.08 -17.52
C LEU A 242 -4.64 -16.69 -17.54
N GLU A 243 -3.65 -15.90 -17.13
CA GLU A 243 -2.27 -16.35 -16.96
C GLU A 243 -1.88 -16.23 -15.48
N LEU A 244 -1.84 -17.38 -14.80
CA LEU A 244 -1.42 -17.48 -13.42
C LEU A 244 -0.15 -18.31 -13.30
N PRO A 245 0.72 -17.98 -12.34
CA PRO A 245 1.92 -18.78 -12.10
C PRO A 245 1.53 -20.17 -11.59
N THR A 246 2.31 -21.18 -11.94
CA THR A 246 2.09 -22.56 -11.50
C THR A 246 3.24 -23.04 -10.64
N SER A 247 2.94 -23.86 -9.63
CA SER A 247 3.96 -24.54 -8.82
C SER A 247 4.26 -25.95 -9.33
N ALA A 248 3.62 -26.42 -10.40
CA ALA A 248 3.73 -27.80 -10.88
C ALA A 248 5.16 -28.21 -11.26
N SER A 249 5.98 -27.26 -11.73
CA SER A 249 7.39 -27.48 -12.07
C SER A 249 8.36 -27.26 -10.90
N LEU A 250 7.88 -26.81 -9.74
CA LEU A 250 8.73 -26.47 -8.60
C LEU A 250 8.89 -27.70 -7.70
N SER A 251 10.11 -28.22 -7.66
CA SER A 251 10.46 -29.39 -6.84
C SER A 251 11.28 -29.01 -5.60
N ASP A 252 11.98 -27.88 -5.64
CA ASP A 252 12.79 -27.40 -4.54
C ASP A 252 11.97 -26.67 -3.45
N SER A 253 12.37 -26.84 -2.19
CA SER A 253 11.70 -26.25 -1.04
C SER A 253 11.86 -24.73 -1.01
N GLU A 254 13.02 -24.20 -1.39
CA GLU A 254 13.24 -22.75 -1.40
C GLU A 254 12.49 -22.08 -2.55
N GLU A 255 12.43 -22.72 -3.72
CA GLU A 255 11.59 -22.28 -4.84
C GLU A 255 10.10 -22.23 -4.46
N LEU A 256 9.59 -23.27 -3.80
CA LEU A 256 8.19 -23.30 -3.32
C LEU A 256 7.92 -22.20 -2.28
N LYS A 257 8.88 -21.94 -1.39
CA LYS A 257 8.75 -20.87 -0.39
C LYS A 257 8.72 -19.50 -1.05
N GLN A 258 9.56 -19.27 -2.06
CA GLN A 258 9.54 -18.04 -2.86
C GLN A 258 8.24 -17.89 -3.64
N PHE A 259 7.71 -18.98 -4.22
CA PHE A 259 6.41 -19.00 -4.87
C PHE A 259 5.29 -18.54 -3.93
N VAL A 260 5.22 -19.09 -2.72
CA VAL A 260 4.22 -18.69 -1.71
C VAL A 260 4.39 -17.21 -1.34
N ALA A 261 5.62 -16.77 -1.05
CA ALA A 261 5.89 -15.38 -0.67
C ALA A 261 5.67 -14.35 -1.80
N ALA A 262 5.81 -14.76 -3.05
CA ALA A 262 5.58 -13.93 -4.22
C ALA A 262 4.09 -13.81 -4.55
N ASN A 263 3.32 -14.88 -4.37
CA ASN A 263 1.97 -15.01 -4.90
C ASN A 263 0.85 -14.85 -3.86
N GLU A 264 1.18 -14.49 -2.62
CA GLU A 264 0.21 -14.26 -1.53
C GLU A 264 -0.95 -13.34 -1.96
N ASN A 265 -0.67 -12.19 -2.57
CA ASN A 265 -1.74 -11.26 -2.97
C ASN A 265 -2.54 -11.75 -4.18
N THR A 266 -1.87 -12.42 -5.13
CA THR A 266 -2.53 -13.08 -6.28
C THR A 266 -3.50 -14.14 -5.79
N TYR A 267 -3.10 -14.91 -4.77
CA TYR A 267 -3.94 -15.89 -4.09
C TYR A 267 -5.18 -15.24 -3.46
N LEU A 268 -5.03 -14.14 -2.73
CA LEU A 268 -6.17 -13.41 -2.15
C LEU A 268 -7.17 -12.93 -3.22
N ILE A 269 -6.65 -12.41 -4.34
CA ILE A 269 -7.48 -11.97 -5.47
C ILE A 269 -8.23 -13.16 -6.08
N CYS A 270 -7.56 -14.30 -6.30
CA CYS A 270 -8.18 -15.49 -6.87
C CYS A 270 -9.26 -16.07 -5.96
N ARG A 271 -9.01 -16.16 -4.65
CA ARG A 271 -10.01 -16.57 -3.64
C ARG A 271 -11.20 -15.62 -3.64
N THR A 272 -10.97 -14.31 -3.68
CA THR A 272 -12.04 -13.31 -3.80
C THR A 272 -12.88 -13.56 -5.07
N LEU A 273 -12.24 -13.80 -6.21
CA LEU A 273 -12.98 -14.09 -7.45
C LEU A 273 -13.80 -15.39 -7.38
N LEU A 274 -13.32 -16.40 -6.67
CA LEU A 274 -14.10 -17.63 -6.45
C LEU A 274 -15.33 -17.38 -5.54
N ASP A 275 -15.19 -16.52 -4.53
CA ASP A 275 -16.29 -16.22 -3.59
C ASP A 275 -17.36 -15.30 -4.18
N TYR A 276 -16.97 -14.30 -4.98
CA TYR A 276 -17.89 -13.27 -5.51
C TYR A 276 -18.22 -13.46 -7.00
N GLY A 277 -17.45 -14.28 -7.72
CA GLY A 277 -17.47 -14.37 -9.17
C GLY A 277 -17.87 -15.73 -9.72
N SER A 278 -18.16 -16.74 -8.89
CA SER A 278 -18.44 -18.12 -9.31
C SER A 278 -19.48 -18.22 -10.43
N ASP A 279 -20.49 -17.36 -10.39
CA ASP A 279 -21.61 -17.38 -11.33
C ASP A 279 -21.34 -16.56 -12.61
N THR A 280 -20.20 -15.89 -12.67
CA THR A 280 -19.79 -15.01 -13.79
C THR A 280 -18.60 -15.59 -14.53
N ILE A 281 -17.73 -16.28 -13.81
CA ILE A 281 -16.51 -16.86 -14.33
C ILE A 281 -16.82 -18.28 -14.78
N THR A 282 -16.73 -18.54 -16.07
CA THR A 282 -17.09 -19.83 -16.67
C THR A 282 -15.91 -20.44 -17.45
N GLY A 283 -16.03 -21.74 -17.72
CA GLY A 283 -15.07 -22.48 -18.55
C GLY A 283 -13.64 -22.48 -18.01
N GLY A 284 -12.66 -22.41 -18.91
CA GLY A 284 -11.24 -22.57 -18.57
C GLY A 284 -10.68 -21.53 -17.60
N ASN A 285 -11.29 -20.35 -17.48
CA ASN A 285 -10.86 -19.34 -16.50
C ASN A 285 -11.22 -19.76 -15.06
N LEU A 286 -12.39 -20.40 -14.86
CA LEU A 286 -12.78 -20.93 -13.55
C LEU A 286 -11.84 -22.07 -13.12
N ASP A 287 -11.53 -22.97 -14.04
CA ASP A 287 -10.63 -24.10 -13.78
C ASP A 287 -9.21 -23.63 -13.47
N THR A 288 -8.73 -22.60 -14.18
CA THR A 288 -7.40 -22.01 -13.93
C THR A 288 -7.32 -21.36 -12.55
N LEU A 289 -8.36 -20.63 -12.11
CA LEU A 289 -8.44 -20.07 -10.76
C LEU A 289 -8.41 -21.17 -9.69
N LYS A 290 -9.25 -22.20 -9.83
CA LYS A 290 -9.33 -23.32 -8.88
C LYS A 290 -8.01 -24.08 -8.79
N ARG A 291 -7.36 -24.33 -9.94
CA ARG A 291 -6.05 -24.98 -10.00
C ARG A 291 -5.00 -24.16 -9.25
N PHE A 292 -4.87 -22.87 -9.55
CA PHE A 292 -3.89 -22.01 -8.88
C PHE A 292 -4.12 -21.92 -7.37
N VAL A 293 -5.37 -21.76 -6.93
CA VAL A 293 -5.73 -21.73 -5.50
C VAL A 293 -5.32 -23.04 -4.81
N THR A 294 -5.59 -24.17 -5.45
CA THR A 294 -5.23 -25.49 -4.93
C THR A 294 -3.71 -25.65 -4.83
N GLU A 295 -2.97 -25.31 -5.89
CA GLU A 295 -1.51 -25.34 -5.93
C GLU A 295 -0.90 -24.46 -4.82
N TYR A 296 -1.40 -23.24 -4.65
CA TYR A 296 -0.93 -22.32 -3.61
C TYR A 296 -1.21 -22.85 -2.20
N GLN A 297 -2.41 -23.39 -1.95
CA GLN A 297 -2.78 -23.97 -0.65
C GLN A 297 -1.90 -25.18 -0.32
N GLN A 298 -1.69 -26.09 -1.28
CA GLN A 298 -0.80 -27.24 -1.11
C GLN A 298 0.64 -26.81 -0.82
N ALA A 299 1.16 -25.82 -1.55
CA ALA A 299 2.50 -25.26 -1.30
C ALA A 299 2.59 -24.61 0.09
N SER A 300 1.57 -23.85 0.51
CA SER A 300 1.54 -23.18 1.81
C SER A 300 1.45 -24.16 2.98
N GLN A 301 0.69 -25.24 2.83
CA GLN A 301 0.54 -26.28 3.85
C GLN A 301 1.86 -27.02 4.13
N LYS A 302 2.73 -27.19 3.12
CA LYS A 302 4.09 -27.75 3.34
C LYS A 302 4.93 -26.95 4.35
N PHE A 303 4.60 -25.68 4.57
CA PHE A 303 5.27 -24.80 5.53
C PHE A 303 4.43 -24.53 6.78
N ASN A 304 3.38 -25.32 7.03
CA ASN A 304 2.45 -25.17 8.17
C ASN A 304 1.83 -23.76 8.26
N LEU A 305 1.60 -23.12 7.12
CA LEU A 305 0.95 -21.82 7.07
C LEU A 305 -0.57 -21.99 7.01
N SER A 306 -1.28 -21.27 7.86
CA SER A 306 -2.75 -21.19 7.81
C SER A 306 -3.22 -20.49 6.54
N ASP A 307 -4.47 -20.76 6.13
CA ASP A 307 -5.08 -20.06 5.00
C ASP A 307 -5.25 -18.57 5.33
N LYS A 308 -4.44 -17.75 4.66
CA LYS A 308 -4.43 -16.30 4.89
C LYS A 308 -5.71 -15.63 4.46
N TYR A 309 -6.38 -16.16 3.44
CA TYR A 309 -7.64 -15.58 2.98
C TYR A 309 -8.71 -15.72 4.05
N ASP A 310 -8.86 -16.93 4.61
CA ASP A 310 -9.85 -17.19 5.65
C ASP A 310 -9.55 -16.42 6.94
N ALA A 311 -8.27 -16.29 7.30
CA ALA A 311 -7.84 -15.45 8.41
C ALA A 311 -8.23 -13.97 8.22
N TYR A 312 -7.99 -13.43 7.03
CA TYR A 312 -8.35 -12.04 6.69
C TYR A 312 -9.87 -11.81 6.66
N VAL A 313 -10.65 -12.74 6.10
CA VAL A 313 -12.11 -12.62 6.09
C VAL A 313 -12.66 -12.63 7.52
N LYS A 314 -12.14 -13.50 8.40
CA LYS A 314 -12.52 -13.52 9.82
C LYS A 314 -12.13 -12.23 10.55
N ALA A 315 -10.94 -11.69 10.31
CA ALA A 315 -10.51 -10.42 10.89
C ALA A 315 -11.40 -9.26 10.41
N LEU A 316 -11.82 -9.28 9.14
CA LEU A 316 -12.72 -8.28 8.57
C LEU A 316 -14.08 -8.26 9.26
N GLU A 317 -14.65 -9.43 9.60
CA GLU A 317 -15.91 -9.55 10.34
C GLU A 317 -15.82 -8.92 11.73
N GLN A 318 -14.65 -9.00 12.38
CA GLN A 318 -14.40 -8.37 13.68
C GLN A 318 -14.24 -6.85 13.57
N LEU A 319 -13.58 -6.35 12.52
CA LEU A 319 -13.35 -4.91 12.31
C LEU A 319 -14.61 -4.16 11.88
N TYR A 320 -15.51 -4.84 11.19
CA TYR A 320 -16.74 -4.25 10.67
C TYR A 320 -17.93 -5.13 11.09
N PRO A 321 -18.28 -5.12 12.38
CA PRO A 321 -19.46 -5.83 12.84
C PRO A 321 -20.65 -5.34 12.01
N LYS A 322 -21.49 -6.28 11.55
CA LYS A 322 -22.76 -5.96 10.91
C LYS A 322 -23.55 -5.14 11.92
N SER A 323 -23.61 -3.83 11.74
CA SER A 323 -24.55 -3.00 12.47
C SER A 323 -25.93 -3.57 12.18
N GLU A 324 -26.64 -4.00 13.24
CA GLU A 324 -28.05 -4.34 13.16
C GLU A 324 -28.75 -3.29 12.31
N GLN A 325 -29.43 -3.76 11.26
CA GLN A 325 -30.18 -2.91 10.37
C GLN A 325 -31.21 -2.16 11.22
N SER A 326 -31.03 -0.85 11.43
CA SER A 326 -32.18 -0.01 11.78
C SER A 326 -33.21 -0.19 10.66
N PRO A 327 -34.42 -0.68 10.97
CA PRO A 327 -35.43 -0.89 9.95
C PRO A 327 -35.73 0.42 9.24
N ALA A 328 -35.90 0.30 7.93
CA ALA A 328 -36.31 1.36 7.03
C ALA A 328 -37.41 2.21 7.67
N GLN A 329 -37.23 3.53 7.66
CA GLN A 329 -38.35 4.46 7.80
C GLN A 329 -39.25 4.24 6.59
N THR A 330 -40.31 3.44 6.78
CA THR A 330 -41.48 3.44 5.92
C THR A 330 -42.25 4.72 6.24
N GLU A 331 -41.92 5.82 5.56
CA GLU A 331 -42.88 6.91 5.40
C GLU A 331 -43.89 6.49 4.34
N THR A 332 -44.89 5.73 4.79
CA THR A 332 -46.24 5.80 4.24
C THR A 332 -46.77 7.20 4.51
N THR A 333 -46.91 8.01 3.45
CA THR A 333 -47.96 9.03 3.42
C THR A 333 -48.74 8.83 2.14
N THR A 334 -49.93 8.31 2.35
CA THR A 334 -51.01 8.04 1.42
C THR A 334 -51.43 9.32 0.71
N ASP A 335 -51.48 9.28 -0.63
CA ASP A 335 -52.29 10.19 -1.43
C ASP A 335 -53.77 9.96 -1.08
N GLU A 336 -54.44 10.98 -0.56
CA GLU A 336 -55.91 11.05 -0.53
C GLU A 336 -56.35 12.18 -1.47
N PRO A 337 -57.11 11.89 -2.55
CA PRO A 337 -57.64 12.89 -3.46
C PRO A 337 -58.98 13.43 -2.92
N ALA A 338 -59.04 14.73 -2.63
CA ALA A 338 -60.31 15.42 -2.39
C ALA A 338 -60.87 15.94 -3.72
N GLN A 339 -62.02 15.39 -4.13
CA GLN A 339 -62.95 15.97 -5.11
C GLN A 339 -64.21 16.52 -4.37
N PRO A 340 -65.08 17.30 -5.05
CA PRO A 340 -65.60 18.57 -4.52
C PRO A 340 -67.04 18.52 -3.94
N SER A 341 -67.37 19.54 -3.15
CA SER A 341 -68.72 20.05 -2.83
C SER A 341 -68.51 21.41 -2.11
N GLU A 342 -69.20 22.53 -2.35
CA GLU A 342 -70.31 22.97 -3.19
C GLU A 342 -70.00 24.40 -3.67
#